data_AF-A0A061NV44-F1
#
_entry.id   AF-A0A061NV44-F1
#
_cell.length_a   1.000
_cell.length_b   1.000
_cell.length_c   1.000
_cell.angle_alpha   90.00
_cell.angle_beta   90.00
_cell.angle_gamma   90.00
#
_symmetry.space_group_name_H-M   'P 1'
#
loop_
_entity.id
_entity.type
_entity.pdbx_description
1 polymer ?
#
loop_
_entity_poly.entity_id
_entity_poly.type
_entity_poly.pdbx_seq_one_letter_code
_entity_poly.pdbx_strand_id
1 'polypeptide(L)'
;MAKVQLSHFRNGLTPPITAIANHLNYIEHKEPQQRFFGKSLTDRRAFVQKIDRQTSAIEPAFRLQISFSYLELDFKQVIQAAMWRLERQLRIDFDWIAMVHCESSDSHVHVIIRGCDLHGEPLIFYPSYVLQLKRQIEAIENEQLRNEEKEREIASYLINISRN
;
A
#
# COMPACT_ATOMS: atom_id res chain seq x y z
N MET A 1 -12.66 0.05 -9.63
CA MET A 1 -12.75 -0.95 -8.56
C MET A 1 -11.38 -1.56 -8.33
N ALA A 2 -10.80 -1.35 -7.15
CA ALA A 2 -9.45 -1.81 -6.84
C ALA A 2 -9.31 -3.34 -6.85
N LYS A 3 -8.14 -3.83 -7.28
CA LYS A 3 -7.73 -5.24 -7.19
C LYS A 3 -6.57 -5.37 -6.22
N VAL A 4 -6.71 -6.24 -5.21
CA VAL A 4 -5.63 -6.54 -4.25
C VAL A 4 -5.18 -7.98 -4.44
N GLN A 5 -3.90 -8.18 -4.73
CA GLN A 5 -3.28 -9.49 -4.86
C GLN A 5 -2.26 -9.71 -3.76
N LEU A 6 -2.48 -10.75 -2.94
CA LEU A 6 -1.51 -11.22 -1.94
C LEU A 6 -0.59 -12.27 -2.55
N SER A 7 0.70 -12.18 -2.23
CA SER A 7 1.71 -13.16 -2.58
C SER A 7 2.78 -13.25 -1.49
N HIS A 8 3.52 -14.36 -1.50
CA HIS A 8 4.60 -14.64 -0.55
C HIS A 8 5.95 -14.63 -1.28
N PHE A 9 7.03 -14.42 -0.53
CA PHE A 9 8.39 -14.40 -1.08
C PHE A 9 9.06 -15.79 -1.12
N ARG A 10 8.30 -16.86 -0.88
CA ARG A 10 8.80 -18.24 -0.95
C ARG A 10 8.67 -18.78 -2.36
N ASN A 11 9.81 -19.07 -3.00
CA ASN A 11 9.87 -19.72 -4.32
C ASN A 11 10.76 -20.98 -4.34
N GLY A 12 11.33 -21.38 -3.19
CA GLY A 12 12.19 -22.56 -3.05
C GLY A 12 13.61 -22.42 -3.63
N LEU A 13 13.92 -21.33 -4.34
CA LEU A 13 15.19 -21.13 -5.04
C LEU A 13 16.03 -20.00 -4.45
N THR A 14 15.38 -19.00 -3.85
CA THR A 14 16.03 -17.81 -3.31
C THR A 14 15.66 -17.66 -1.84
N PRO A 15 16.62 -17.37 -0.94
CA PRO A 15 16.31 -17.04 0.43
C PRO A 15 15.27 -15.91 0.48
N PRO A 16 14.20 -16.01 1.28
CA PRO A 16 13.11 -15.02 1.28
C PRO A 16 13.60 -13.59 1.48
N ILE A 17 14.59 -13.37 2.36
CA ILE A 17 15.15 -12.04 2.61
C ILE A 17 15.82 -11.45 1.36
N THR A 18 16.54 -12.27 0.59
CA THR A 18 17.13 -11.86 -0.68
C THR A 18 16.06 -11.55 -1.72
N ALA A 19 14.99 -12.35 -1.78
CA ALA A 19 13.87 -12.09 -2.69
C ALA A 19 13.15 -10.77 -2.36
N ILE A 20 12.95 -10.47 -1.08
CA ILE A 20 12.38 -9.18 -0.62
C ILE A 20 13.30 -8.02 -1.00
N ALA A 21 14.59 -8.12 -0.70
CA ALA A 21 15.57 -7.08 -1.02
C ALA A 21 15.62 -6.78 -2.52
N ASN A 22 15.63 -7.83 -3.35
CA ASN A 22 15.61 -7.73 -4.81
C ASN A 22 14.32 -7.09 -5.32
N HIS A 23 13.15 -7.49 -4.80
CA HIS A 23 11.86 -6.91 -5.18
C HIS A 23 11.80 -5.42 -4.86
N LEU A 24 12.17 -5.03 -3.64
CA LEU A 24 12.19 -3.63 -3.23
C LEU A 24 13.22 -2.83 -4.05
N ASN A 25 14.38 -3.41 -4.39
CA ASN A 25 15.36 -2.76 -5.26
C ASN A 25 14.81 -2.56 -6.68
N TYR A 26 14.15 -3.57 -7.24
CA TYR A 26 13.55 -3.54 -8.56
C TYR A 26 12.49 -2.43 -8.69
N ILE A 27 11.53 -2.36 -7.75
CA ILE A 27 10.47 -1.34 -7.82
C ILE A 27 11.03 0.07 -7.66
N GLU A 28 12.07 0.25 -6.83
CA GLU A 28 12.78 1.53 -6.67
C GLU A 28 13.47 1.96 -7.97
N HIS A 29 14.14 1.03 -8.65
CA HIS A 29 14.85 1.33 -9.91
C HIS A 29 13.90 1.61 -11.08
N LYS A 30 12.74 0.95 -11.09
CA LYS A 30 11.75 1.12 -12.16
C LYS A 30 11.08 2.49 -12.11
N GLU A 31 10.96 3.07 -10.93
CA GLU A 31 10.28 4.35 -10.68
C GLU A 31 11.16 5.31 -9.86
N PRO A 32 12.29 5.79 -10.40
CA PRO A 32 13.29 6.53 -9.64
C PRO A 32 12.81 7.89 -9.12
N GLN A 33 11.69 8.41 -9.65
CA GLN A 33 11.06 9.65 -9.21
C GLN A 33 10.14 9.44 -8.00
N GLN A 34 9.67 8.21 -7.78
CA GLN A 34 8.83 7.87 -6.66
C GLN A 34 9.69 7.59 -5.42
N ARG A 35 9.06 7.65 -4.25
CA ARG A 35 9.70 7.36 -2.97
C ARG A 35 8.86 6.36 -2.20
N PHE A 36 9.55 5.51 -1.45
CA PHE A 36 8.89 4.66 -0.49
C PHE A 36 8.16 5.49 0.57
N PHE A 37 6.99 5.00 0.98
CA PHE A 37 6.21 5.50 2.11
C PHE A 37 5.78 4.32 2.97
N GLY A 38 5.49 4.55 4.24
CA GLY A 38 5.18 3.45 5.16
C GLY A 38 4.87 3.95 6.56
N LYS A 39 4.68 3.01 7.50
CA LYS A 39 4.37 3.36 8.89
C LYS A 39 5.61 3.76 9.69
N SER A 40 6.61 2.88 9.74
CA SER A 40 7.79 3.08 10.61
C SER A 40 9.05 3.47 9.85
N LEU A 41 9.24 2.96 8.63
CA LEU A 41 10.44 3.19 7.83
C LEU A 41 10.06 3.44 6.37
N THR A 42 10.82 4.33 5.75
CA THR A 42 10.78 4.59 4.30
C THR A 42 12.10 4.25 3.61
N ASP A 43 13.17 4.04 4.37
CA ASP A 43 14.42 3.51 3.82
C ASP A 43 14.31 1.99 3.62
N ARG A 44 14.46 1.56 2.37
CA ARG A 44 14.36 0.16 1.98
C ARG A 44 15.39 -0.72 2.68
N ARG A 45 16.62 -0.26 2.86
CA ARG A 45 17.70 -1.08 3.44
C ARG A 45 17.45 -1.32 4.92
N ALA A 46 17.06 -0.29 5.65
CA ALA A 46 16.65 -0.37 7.05
C ALA A 46 15.43 -1.29 7.22
N PHE A 47 14.44 -1.20 6.31
CA PHE A 47 13.26 -2.06 6.35
C PHE A 47 13.63 -3.54 6.15
N VAL A 48 14.49 -3.86 5.17
CA VAL A 48 15.00 -5.22 4.95
C VAL A 48 15.78 -5.72 6.17
N GLN A 49 16.66 -4.90 6.75
CA GLN A 49 17.39 -5.27 7.97
C GLN A 49 16.45 -5.55 9.15
N LYS A 50 15.36 -4.80 9.26
CA LYS A 50 14.33 -5.04 10.30
C LYS A 50 13.60 -6.36 10.10
N ILE A 51 13.33 -6.75 8.85
CA ILE A 51 12.80 -8.08 8.52
C ILE A 51 13.82 -9.17 8.86
N ASP A 52 15.08 -8.99 8.47
CA ASP A 52 16.14 -10.00 8.68
C ASP A 52 16.39 -10.31 10.17
N ARG A 53 16.21 -9.30 11.03
CA ARG A 53 16.38 -9.43 12.48
C ARG A 53 15.20 -10.08 13.21
N GLN A 54 14.08 -10.35 12.54
CA GLN A 54 12.92 -10.93 13.19
C GLN A 54 13.10 -12.44 13.37
N THR A 55 13.00 -12.93 14.59
CA THR A 55 13.24 -14.35 14.90
C THR A 55 11.96 -15.17 14.99
N SER A 56 10.82 -14.52 15.19
CA SER A 56 9.55 -15.18 15.53
C SER A 56 8.60 -15.35 14.34
N ALA A 57 8.89 -14.73 13.20
CA ALA A 57 7.97 -14.74 12.06
C ALA A 57 7.93 -16.09 11.34
N ILE A 58 6.72 -16.59 11.05
CA ILE A 58 6.52 -17.76 10.19
C ILE A 58 6.83 -17.41 8.73
N GLU A 59 6.32 -16.28 8.26
CA GLU A 59 6.61 -15.72 6.95
C GLU A 59 7.44 -14.45 7.11
N PRO A 60 8.58 -14.28 6.40
CA PRO A 60 9.40 -13.08 6.58
C PRO A 60 8.69 -11.78 6.22
N ALA A 61 7.88 -11.80 5.16
CA ALA A 61 7.04 -10.70 4.76
C ALA A 61 5.92 -11.17 3.83
N PHE A 62 4.91 -10.33 3.70
CA PHE A 62 3.79 -10.48 2.76
C PHE A 62 3.87 -9.38 1.71
N ARG A 63 3.60 -9.71 0.45
CA ARG A 63 3.54 -8.75 -0.65
C ARG A 63 2.12 -8.59 -1.13
N LEU A 64 1.64 -7.35 -1.11
CA LEU A 64 0.41 -6.93 -1.77
C LEU A 64 0.75 -6.13 -3.03
N GLN A 65 0.05 -6.41 -4.12
CA GLN A 65 -0.03 -5.54 -5.28
C GLN A 65 -1.47 -5.05 -5.39
N ILE A 66 -1.62 -3.72 -5.44
CA ILE A 66 -2.93 -3.05 -5.42
C ILE A 66 -3.06 -2.25 -6.71
N SER A 67 -3.89 -2.70 -7.64
CA SER A 67 -4.17 -1.99 -8.88
C SER A 67 -5.43 -1.15 -8.75
N PHE A 68 -5.39 0.06 -9.29
CA PHE A 68 -6.48 1.04 -9.22
C PHE A 68 -7.13 1.21 -10.60
N SER A 69 -8.42 1.55 -10.63
CA SER A 69 -9.11 1.85 -11.90
C SER A 69 -9.10 3.34 -12.25
N TYR A 70 -8.85 4.20 -11.27
CA TYR A 70 -8.88 5.66 -11.43
C TYR A 70 -7.47 6.20 -11.27
N LEU A 71 -6.94 6.81 -12.33
CA LEU A 71 -5.55 7.30 -12.37
C LEU A 71 -5.37 8.66 -11.65
N GLU A 72 -6.47 9.36 -11.35
CA GLU A 72 -6.45 10.71 -10.76
C GLU A 72 -6.31 10.70 -9.22
N LEU A 73 -6.39 9.53 -8.58
CA LEU A 73 -6.37 9.43 -7.11
C LEU A 73 -4.97 9.62 -6.53
N ASP A 74 -4.91 10.21 -5.32
CA ASP A 74 -3.71 10.16 -4.49
C ASP A 74 -3.57 8.76 -3.87
N PHE A 75 -2.92 7.84 -4.61
CA PHE A 75 -2.72 6.46 -4.18
C PHE A 75 -2.00 6.34 -2.84
N LYS A 76 -1.07 7.25 -2.54
CA LYS A 76 -0.37 7.23 -1.25
C LYS A 76 -1.35 7.49 -0.12
N GLN A 77 -2.18 8.53 -0.25
CA GLN A 77 -3.20 8.85 0.75
C GLN A 77 -4.21 7.70 0.91
N VAL A 78 -4.66 7.11 -0.21
CA VAL A 78 -5.60 5.97 -0.18
C VAL A 78 -5.01 4.80 0.59
N ILE A 79 -3.76 4.40 0.29
CA ILE A 79 -3.12 3.27 0.96
C ILE A 79 -2.87 3.56 2.44
N GLN A 80 -2.40 4.76 2.80
CA GLN A 80 -2.19 5.13 4.19
C GLN A 80 -3.50 5.08 5.00
N ALA A 81 -4.59 5.64 4.46
CA ALA A 81 -5.89 5.62 5.11
C ALA A 81 -6.48 4.20 5.20
N ALA A 82 -6.34 3.39 4.14
CA ALA A 82 -6.84 2.02 4.11
C ALA A 82 -6.10 1.13 5.10
N MET A 83 -4.77 1.23 5.16
CA MET A 83 -3.95 0.52 6.14
C MET A 83 -4.32 0.95 7.57
N TRP A 84 -4.46 2.25 7.83
CA TRP A 84 -4.86 2.73 9.15
C TRP A 84 -6.25 2.21 9.58
N ARG A 85 -7.25 2.23 8.67
CA ARG A 85 -8.59 1.67 8.94
C ARG A 85 -8.51 0.16 9.23
N LEU A 86 -7.71 -0.57 8.47
CA LEU A 86 -7.51 -2.01 8.66
C LEU A 86 -6.84 -2.33 10.00
N GLU A 87 -5.76 -1.63 10.36
CA GLU A 87 -5.06 -1.77 11.64
C GLU A 87 -6.00 -1.56 12.82
N ARG A 88 -6.83 -0.51 12.78
CA ARG A 88 -7.82 -0.24 13.84
C ARG A 88 -8.88 -1.32 13.94
N GLN A 89 -9.35 -1.82 12.79
CA GLN A 89 -10.37 -2.86 12.76
C GLN A 89 -9.83 -4.19 13.32
N LEU A 90 -8.59 -4.54 12.99
CA LEU A 90 -7.96 -5.79 13.41
C LEU A 90 -7.27 -5.70 14.77
N ARG A 91 -7.03 -4.48 15.29
CA ARG A 91 -6.20 -4.22 16.46
C ARG A 91 -4.79 -4.79 16.32
N ILE A 92 -4.22 -4.66 15.12
CA ILE A 92 -2.86 -5.09 14.78
C ILE A 92 -2.10 -3.87 14.28
N ASP A 93 -0.91 -3.65 14.81
CA ASP A 93 -0.01 -2.61 14.33
C ASP A 93 0.92 -3.16 13.25
N PHE A 94 0.46 -3.16 12.00
CA PHE A 94 1.28 -3.64 10.89
C PHE A 94 2.53 -2.78 10.72
N ASP A 95 3.64 -3.42 10.38
CA ASP A 95 4.84 -2.71 9.95
C ASP A 95 5.02 -2.91 8.45
N TRP A 96 4.93 -1.84 7.68
CA TRP A 96 4.86 -1.93 6.22
C TRP A 96 5.54 -0.75 5.52
N ILE A 97 5.98 -1.03 4.30
CA ILE A 97 6.52 -0.06 3.34
C ILE A 97 5.81 -0.26 2.00
N ALA A 98 5.64 0.80 1.24
CA ALA A 98 4.96 0.79 -0.04
C ALA A 98 5.57 1.78 -1.03
N MET A 99 5.35 1.53 -2.31
CA MET A 99 5.78 2.42 -3.38
C MET A 99 4.74 2.38 -4.52
N VAL A 100 4.41 3.57 -5.03
CA VAL A 100 3.54 3.73 -6.18
C VAL A 100 4.34 3.42 -7.45
N HIS A 101 3.70 2.73 -8.39
CA HIS A 101 4.21 2.46 -9.71
C HIS A 101 3.16 2.90 -10.73
N CYS A 102 3.50 3.87 -11.58
CA CYS A 102 2.56 4.48 -12.52
C CYS A 102 3.03 4.24 -13.95
N GLU A 103 2.56 3.17 -14.58
CA GLU A 103 2.72 2.98 -16.01
C GLU A 103 1.56 3.62 -16.77
N SER A 104 1.77 3.97 -18.05
CA SER A 104 0.79 4.67 -18.89
C SER A 104 -0.56 3.96 -19.03
N SER A 105 -0.63 2.67 -18.73
CA SER A 105 -1.85 1.85 -18.79
C SER A 105 -2.15 1.04 -17.52
N ASP A 106 -1.28 1.06 -16.51
CA ASP A 106 -1.46 0.30 -15.26
C ASP A 106 -0.77 1.01 -14.10
N SER A 107 -1.57 1.61 -13.22
CA SER A 107 -1.07 2.19 -11.97
C SER A 107 -1.38 1.25 -10.81
N HIS A 108 -0.33 0.84 -10.10
CA HIS A 108 -0.44 -0.04 -8.96
C HIS A 108 0.50 0.35 -7.83
N VAL A 109 0.14 -0.05 -6.62
CA VAL A 109 0.99 0.12 -5.43
C VAL A 109 1.50 -1.24 -4.99
N HIS A 110 2.81 -1.34 -4.79
CA HIS A 110 3.41 -2.46 -4.07
C HIS A 110 3.43 -2.13 -2.58
N VAL A 111 2.85 -3.00 -1.75
CA VAL A 111 2.93 -2.90 -0.28
C VAL A 111 3.61 -4.16 0.25
N ILE A 112 4.70 -3.99 0.99
CA ILE A 112 5.37 -5.07 1.70
C ILE A 112 5.10 -4.92 3.19
N ILE A 113 4.49 -5.95 3.78
CA ILE A 113 4.15 -6.01 5.20
C ILE A 113 5.10 -7.01 5.86
N ARG A 114 5.72 -6.61 6.97
CA ARG A 114 6.62 -7.45 7.75
C ARG A 114 5.90 -8.67 8.33
N GLY A 115 6.63 -9.76 8.51
CA GLY A 115 6.18 -11.00 9.12
C GLY A 115 5.83 -10.94 10.61
N CYS A 116 6.13 -9.80 11.24
CA CYS A 116 5.76 -9.48 12.61
C CYS A 116 5.12 -8.10 12.64
N ASP A 117 4.22 -7.89 13.60
CA ASP A 117 3.68 -6.56 13.90
C ASP A 117 4.75 -5.66 14.55
N LEU A 118 4.42 -4.39 14.82
CA LEU A 118 5.37 -3.45 15.44
C LEU A 118 5.84 -3.85 16.85
N HIS A 119 5.11 -4.72 17.54
CA HIS A 119 5.46 -5.22 18.88
C HIS A 119 6.36 -6.47 18.81
N GLY A 120 6.54 -7.04 17.61
CA GLY A 120 7.36 -8.22 17.38
C GLY A 120 6.57 -9.53 17.37
N GLU A 121 5.24 -9.45 17.50
CA GLU A 121 4.38 -10.63 17.49
C GLU A 121 4.27 -11.20 16.07
N PRO A 122 4.33 -12.54 15.89
CA PRO A 122 4.22 -13.15 14.58
C PRO A 122 2.89 -12.81 13.91
N LEU A 123 2.97 -12.36 12.66
CA LEU A 123 1.80 -12.03 11.86
C LEU A 123 1.39 -13.19 10.96
N ILE A 124 0.13 -13.57 11.04
CA ILE A 124 -0.54 -14.41 10.05
C ILE A 124 -1.46 -13.52 9.22
N PHE A 125 -1.16 -13.33 7.93
CA PHE A 125 -1.97 -12.49 7.06
C PHE A 125 -3.07 -13.30 6.38
N TYR A 126 -4.28 -13.28 6.94
CA TYR A 126 -5.40 -14.08 6.45
C TYR A 126 -6.01 -13.52 5.16
N PRO A 127 -6.59 -14.37 4.28
CA PRO A 127 -7.33 -13.91 3.10
C PRO A 127 -8.47 -12.93 3.42
N SER A 128 -9.08 -13.05 4.60
CA SER A 128 -10.10 -12.11 5.07
C SER A 128 -9.56 -10.69 5.24
N TYR A 129 -8.27 -10.52 5.57
CA TYR A 129 -7.64 -9.21 5.70
C TYR A 129 -7.46 -8.54 4.34
N VAL A 130 -7.16 -9.32 3.30
CA VAL A 130 -7.13 -8.84 1.90
C VAL A 130 -8.50 -8.31 1.48
N LEU A 131 -9.56 -9.06 1.79
CA LEU A 131 -10.93 -8.64 1.48
C LEU A 131 -11.33 -7.37 2.23
N GLN A 132 -10.96 -7.27 3.51
CA GLN A 132 -11.21 -6.07 4.32
C GLN A 132 -10.42 -4.87 3.79
N LEU A 133 -9.14 -5.03 3.48
CA LEU A 133 -8.31 -3.98 2.89
C LEU A 133 -8.91 -3.47 1.58
N LYS A 134 -9.32 -4.38 0.70
CA LYS A 134 -9.99 -4.04 -0.56
C LYS A 134 -11.24 -3.18 -0.31
N ARG A 135 -12.09 -3.58 0.65
CA ARG A 135 -13.28 -2.79 1.03
C ARG A 135 -12.91 -1.40 1.56
N GLN A 136 -11.84 -1.29 2.36
CA GLN A 136 -11.39 0.02 2.85
C GLN A 136 -10.90 0.90 1.70
N ILE A 137 -10.13 0.34 0.77
CA ILE A 137 -9.68 1.05 -0.43
C ILE A 137 -10.87 1.54 -1.24
N GLU A 138 -11.81 0.65 -1.60
CA GLU A 138 -12.99 1.03 -2.39
C GLU A 138 -13.84 2.09 -1.68
N ALA A 139 -13.97 2.04 -0.35
CA ALA A 139 -14.67 3.06 0.40
C ALA A 139 -13.99 4.44 0.28
N ILE A 140 -12.66 4.47 0.42
CA ILE A 140 -11.86 5.70 0.32
C ILE A 140 -11.85 6.25 -1.11
N GLU A 141 -11.71 5.39 -2.13
CA GLU A 141 -11.81 5.77 -3.55
C GLU A 141 -13.15 6.50 -3.80
N ASN A 142 -14.25 5.90 -3.35
CA ASN A 142 -15.58 6.51 -3.51
C ASN A 142 -15.75 7.80 -2.69
N GLU A 143 -15.10 7.93 -1.53
CA GLU A 143 -15.08 9.17 -0.75
C GLU A 143 -14.35 10.30 -1.49
N GLN A 144 -13.16 10.02 -2.06
CA GLN A 144 -12.38 11.00 -2.82
C GLN A 144 -13.12 11.46 -4.08
N LEU A 145 -13.65 10.53 -4.88
CA LEU A 145 -14.38 10.86 -6.11
C LEU A 145 -15.60 11.76 -5.84
N ARG A 146 -16.38 11.46 -4.79
CA ARG A 146 -17.52 12.32 -4.39
C ARG A 146 -17.09 13.71 -3.94
N ASN A 147 -15.92 13.84 -3.32
CA ASN A 147 -15.41 15.14 -2.89
C ASN A 147 -14.94 15.95 -4.09
N GLU A 148 -14.25 15.34 -5.05
CA GLU A 148 -13.84 15.99 -6.30
C GLU A 148 -15.03 16.47 -7.12
N GLU A 149 -16.11 15.68 -7.22
CA GLU A 149 -17.35 16.08 -7.88
C GLU A 149 -17.97 17.31 -7.24
N LYS A 150 -18.04 17.34 -5.89
CA LYS A 150 -18.56 18.50 -5.14
C LYS A 150 -17.68 19.74 -5.32
N GLU A 151 -16.36 19.58 -5.30
CA GLU A 151 -15.42 20.69 -5.52
C GLU A 151 -15.58 21.28 -6.94
N ARG A 152 -15.75 20.43 -7.95
CA ARG A 152 -16.03 20.85 -9.33
C ARG A 152 -17.37 21.59 -9.43
N GLU A 153 -18.41 21.13 -8.75
CA GLU A 153 -19.72 21.79 -8.70
C GLU A 153 -19.63 23.19 -8.07
N ILE A 154 -18.95 23.30 -6.92
CA ILE A 154 -18.73 24.59 -6.23
C ILE A 154 -17.94 25.54 -7.13
N ALA A 155 -16.86 25.07 -7.76
CA ALA A 155 -16.04 25.88 -8.66
C ALA A 155 -16.86 26.39 -9.85
N SER A 156 -17.68 25.53 -10.46
CA SER A 156 -18.58 25.91 -11.56
C SER A 156 -19.58 26.98 -11.13
N TYR A 157 -20.15 26.85 -9.93
CA TYR A 157 -21.09 27.84 -9.39
C TYR A 157 -20.43 29.22 -9.19
N LEU A 158 -19.23 29.26 -8.62
CA LEU A 158 -18.47 30.49 -8.40
C LEU A 158 -18.08 31.19 -9.71
N ILE A 159 -17.68 30.42 -10.74
CA ILE A 159 -17.36 30.97 -12.06
C ILE A 159 -18.61 31.62 -12.68
N ASN A 160 -19.78 30.98 -12.56
CA ASN A 160 -21.01 31.53 -13.11
C ASN A 160 -21.47 32.81 -12.39
N ILE A 161 -21.23 32.92 -11.08
CA ILE A 161 -21.47 34.18 -10.35
C ILE A 161 -20.51 35.28 -10.80
N SER A 162 -19.23 34.97 -11.01
CA SER A 162 -18.21 35.96 -11.41
C SER A 162 -18.36 36.51 -12.84
N ARG A 163 -19.22 35.89 -13.66
CA ARG A 163 -19.49 36.28 -15.05
C ARG A 163 -20.80 37.07 -15.24
N ASN A 164 -21.59 37.22 -14.19
CA ASN A 164 -22.79 38.07 -14.13
C ASN A 164 -22.49 39.35 -13.32
#